data_AF-A0A8T4LXD9-F1
#
_entry.id   AF-A0A8T4LXD9-F1
#
_cell.length_a   1.000
_cell.length_b   1.000
_cell.length_c   1.000
_cell.angle_alpha   90.00
_cell.angle_beta   90.00
_cell.angle_gamma   90.00
#
_symmetry.space_group_name_H-M   'P 1'
#
loop_
_entity.id
_entity.type
_entity.pdbx_description
1 polymer ?
#
loop_
_entity_poly.entity_id
_entity_poly.type
_entity_poly.pdbx_seq_one_letter_code
_entity_poly.pdbx_strand_id
1 'polypeptide(L)'
;EIPGVGRKTANLVITECHEIDGITVDTHVHRISNVLGLVKTKNPTETEFALMKIAPKKYWSRINRLFVLWGKEVSGKDKEKLLSALDK
;
A
#
# COMPACT_ATOMS: atom_id res chain seq x y z
N GLU A 1 30.93 -3.16 -5.95
CA GLU A 1 30.12 -2.36 -5.01
C GLU A 1 30.14 -0.90 -5.46
N ILE A 2 29.00 -0.19 -5.39
CA ILE A 2 28.92 1.21 -5.81
C ILE A 2 29.31 2.09 -4.59
N PRO A 3 30.32 2.98 -4.71
CA PRO A 3 30.71 3.88 -3.63
C PRO A 3 29.52 4.77 -3.23
N GLY A 4 29.14 4.76 -1.95
CA GLY A 4 28.03 5.57 -1.40
C GLY A 4 26.68 4.87 -1.33
N VAL A 5 26.55 3.63 -1.85
CA VAL A 5 25.31 2.84 -1.74
C VAL A 5 25.45 1.82 -0.61
N GLY A 6 24.91 2.15 0.57
CA GLY A 6 24.84 1.20 1.69
C GLY A 6 23.80 0.10 1.46
N ARG A 7 23.85 -0.97 2.27
CA ARG A 7 22.94 -2.14 2.18
C ARG A 7 21.45 -1.75 2.13
N LYS A 8 21.07 -0.70 2.85
CA LYS A 8 19.70 -0.18 2.89
C LYS A 8 19.28 0.44 1.55
N THR A 9 20.17 1.19 0.91
CA THR A 9 19.94 1.81 -0.40
C THR A 9 19.93 0.75 -1.49
N ALA A 10 20.83 -0.24 -1.42
CA ALA A 10 20.82 -1.38 -2.34
C ALA A 10 19.50 -2.19 -2.24
N ASN A 11 19.03 -2.47 -1.02
CA ASN A 11 17.75 -3.16 -0.82
C ASN A 11 16.58 -2.31 -1.32
N LEU A 12 16.58 -0.99 -1.11
CA LEU A 12 15.52 -0.12 -1.63
C LEU A 12 15.45 -0.17 -3.16
N VAL A 13 16.59 -0.07 -3.84
CA VAL A 13 16.67 -0.16 -5.31
C VAL A 13 16.25 -1.53 -5.80
N ILE A 14 16.69 -2.62 -5.17
CA ILE A 14 16.27 -3.98 -5.51
C ILE A 14 14.75 -4.14 -5.31
N THR A 15 14.19 -3.61 -4.22
CA THR A 15 12.75 -3.72 -3.95
C THR A 15 11.90 -2.89 -4.92
N GLU A 16 12.37 -1.72 -5.33
CA GLU A 16 11.72 -0.90 -6.38
C GLU A 16 11.89 -1.54 -7.78
N CYS A 17 13.07 -2.08 -8.10
CA CYS A 17 13.36 -2.64 -9.42
C CYS A 17 12.81 -4.05 -9.65
N HIS A 18 12.58 -4.83 -8.60
CA HIS A 18 12.15 -6.23 -8.78
C HIS A 18 10.67 -6.41 -9.06
N GLU A 19 9.85 -5.34 -9.05
CA GLU A 19 8.42 -5.34 -9.46
C GLU A 19 7.72 -6.67 -9.19
N ILE A 20 7.90 -7.23 -7.99
CA ILE A 20 7.33 -8.53 -7.68
C ILE A 20 5.82 -8.30 -7.68
N ASP A 21 5.14 -8.90 -8.65
CA ASP A 21 3.69 -8.85 -8.83
C ASP A 21 3.01 -9.27 -7.52
N GLY A 22 2.71 -8.29 -6.67
CA GLY A 22 2.12 -8.50 -5.36
C GLY A 22 1.60 -7.21 -4.76
N ILE A 23 0.47 -7.30 -4.05
CA ILE A 23 0.00 -6.19 -3.22
C ILE A 23 0.47 -6.51 -1.80
N THR A 24 1.60 -5.95 -1.38
CA THR A 24 2.03 -6.11 0.01
C THR A 24 1.08 -5.32 0.91
N VAL A 25 0.16 -6.02 1.56
CA VAL A 25 -0.80 -5.40 2.47
C VAL A 25 -0.19 -5.27 3.86
N ASP A 26 0.19 -4.06 4.24
CA ASP A 26 0.51 -3.73 5.62
C ASP A 26 -0.76 -3.30 6.41
N THR A 27 -0.58 -2.90 7.67
CA THR A 27 -1.70 -2.46 8.52
C THR A 27 -2.39 -1.20 8.01
N HIS A 28 -1.69 -0.31 7.30
CA HIS A 28 -2.26 0.88 6.69
C HIS A 28 -3.08 0.52 5.47
N VAL A 29 -2.54 -0.30 4.57
CA VAL A 29 -3.22 -0.79 3.37
C VAL A 29 -4.48 -1.55 3.76
N HIS A 30 -4.39 -2.46 4.73
CA HIS A 30 -5.53 -3.23 5.22
C HIS A 30 -6.63 -2.31 5.77
N ARG A 31 -6.27 -1.37 6.66
CA ARG A 31 -7.21 -0.42 7.26
C ARG A 31 -7.90 0.42 6.20
N ILE A 32 -7.13 1.09 5.34
CA ILE A 32 -7.67 2.01 4.33
C ILE A 32 -8.58 1.26 3.37
N SER A 33 -8.18 0.07 2.91
CA SER A 33 -9.00 -0.73 2.01
C SER A 33 -10.36 -1.09 2.60
N ASN A 34 -10.42 -1.38 3.91
CA ASN A 34 -11.67 -1.66 4.61
C ASN A 34 -12.47 -0.38 4.90
N VAL A 35 -11.83 0.73 5.29
CA VAL A 35 -12.51 2.01 5.58
C VAL A 35 -13.13 2.63 4.33
N LEU A 36 -12.43 2.54 3.19
CA LEU A 36 -12.97 2.98 1.91
C LEU A 36 -14.05 2.04 1.37
N GLY A 37 -14.16 0.84 1.91
CA GLY A 37 -15.09 -0.19 1.44
C GLY A 37 -14.65 -0.88 0.16
N LEU A 38 -13.36 -0.82 -0.20
CA LEU A 38 -12.79 -1.55 -1.34
C LEU A 38 -12.85 -3.05 -1.09
N VAL A 39 -12.65 -3.47 0.15
CA VAL A 39 -12.73 -4.86 0.59
C VAL A 39 -13.47 -4.96 1.92
N LYS A 40 -13.95 -6.16 2.25
CA LYS A 40 -14.51 -6.52 3.57
C LYS A 40 -13.83 -7.78 4.06
N THR A 41 -12.74 -7.62 4.80
CA THR A 41 -11.82 -8.72 5.16
C THR A 41 -11.35 -8.57 6.59
N LYS A 42 -11.04 -9.67 7.27
CA LYS A 42 -10.66 -9.64 8.70
C LYS A 42 -9.16 -9.60 8.93
N ASN A 43 -8.37 -10.02 7.95
CA ASN A 43 -6.91 -10.06 8.05
C ASN A 43 -6.23 -9.50 6.78
N PRO A 44 -4.96 -9.07 6.88
CA PRO A 44 -4.21 -8.52 5.74
C PRO A 44 -4.09 -9.48 4.56
N THR A 45 -3.95 -10.78 4.83
CA THR A 45 -3.82 -11.81 3.80
C THR A 45 -5.09 -11.91 2.93
N GLU A 46 -6.27 -11.89 3.56
CA GLU A 46 -7.55 -11.83 2.84
C GLU A 46 -7.66 -10.53 2.03
N THR A 47 -7.21 -9.40 2.58
CA THR A 47 -7.20 -8.12 1.86
C THR A 47 -6.31 -8.18 0.64
N GLU A 48 -5.14 -8.82 0.72
CA GLU A 48 -4.23 -8.99 -0.41
C GLU A 48 -4.92 -9.73 -1.56
N PHE A 49 -5.49 -10.91 -1.28
CA PHE A 49 -6.20 -11.69 -2.29
C PHE A 49 -7.44 -10.96 -2.83
N ALA A 50 -8.16 -10.22 -1.99
CA ALA A 50 -9.32 -9.45 -2.42
C ALA A 50 -8.92 -8.27 -3.31
N LEU A 51 -7.88 -7.53 -2.95
CA LEU A 51 -7.36 -6.42 -3.75
C LEU A 51 -6.77 -6.91 -5.08
N MET A 52 -6.07 -8.05 -5.10
CA MET A 52 -5.57 -8.65 -6.33
C MET A 52 -6.69 -9.00 -7.33
N LYS A 53 -7.90 -9.32 -6.84
CA LYS A 53 -9.07 -9.59 -7.69
C LYS A 53 -9.74 -8.33 -8.22
N ILE A 54 -9.62 -7.20 -7.52
CA ILE A 54 -10.31 -5.95 -7.85
C ILE A 54 -9.40 -5.00 -8.64
N ALA A 55 -8.14 -4.91 -8.24
CA ALA A 55 -7.17 -3.97 -8.83
C ALA A 55 -6.42 -4.62 -10.01
N PRO A 56 -6.32 -3.93 -11.16
CA PRO A 56 -5.43 -4.33 -12.24
C PRO A 56 -3.97 -4.41 -11.79
N LYS A 57 -3.22 -5.43 -12.24
CA LYS A 57 -1.81 -5.66 -11.88
C LYS A 57 -0.91 -4.44 -11.99
N LYS A 58 -1.10 -3.63 -13.04
CA LYS A 58 -0.37 -2.37 -13.26
C LYS A 58 -0.45 -1.36 -12.10
N TYR A 59 -1.42 -1.51 -11.20
CA TYR A 59 -1.62 -0.61 -10.06
C TYR A 59 -1.20 -1.22 -8.72
N TRP A 60 -0.78 -2.50 -8.67
CA TRP A 60 -0.49 -3.18 -7.40
C TRP A 60 0.59 -2.49 -6.57
N SER A 61 1.74 -2.19 -7.19
CA SER A 61 2.82 -1.44 -6.56
C SER A 61 2.39 -0.03 -6.14
N ARG A 62 1.59 0.65 -6.99
CA ARG A 62 1.14 2.02 -6.74
C ARG A 62 0.12 2.11 -5.61
N ILE A 63 -0.80 1.16 -5.49
CA ILE A 63 -1.79 1.09 -4.40
C ILE A 63 -1.08 1.01 -3.06
N ASN A 64 -0.08 0.13 -2.95
CA ASN A 64 0.65 -0.05 -1.71
C ASN A 64 1.36 1.25 -1.29
N ARG A 65 2.13 1.86 -2.20
CA ARG A 65 2.83 3.12 -1.93
C ARG A 65 1.86 4.26 -1.55
N LEU A 66 0.75 4.40 -2.27
CA LEU A 66 -0.25 5.42 -2.00
C LEU A 66 -0.90 5.22 -0.63
N PHE A 67 -1.30 3.99 -0.29
CA PHE A 67 -2.02 3.71 0.95
C PHE A 67 -1.09 3.80 2.15
N VAL A 68 0.19 3.49 2.02
CA VAL A 68 1.19 3.72 3.08
C VAL A 68 1.39 5.21 3.33
N LEU A 69 1.56 6.03 2.28
CA LEU A 69 1.72 7.48 2.42
C LEU A 69 0.49 8.10 3.09
N TRP A 70 -0.68 7.78 2.56
CA TRP A 70 -1.94 8.31 3.04
C TRP A 70 -2.28 7.81 4.46
N GLY A 71 -1.92 6.56 4.76
CA GLY A 71 -2.11 5.96 6.08
C GLY A 71 -1.19 6.51 7.16
N LYS A 72 -0.09 7.19 6.78
CA LYS A 72 0.77 7.95 7.69
C LYS A 72 0.23 9.35 7.95
N GLU A 73 -0.36 9.99 6.95
CA GLU A 73 -0.96 11.33 7.09
C GLU A 73 -2.30 11.31 7.82
N VAL A 74 -3.13 10.29 7.58
CA VAL A 74 -4.47 10.19 8.16
C VAL A 74 -4.54 9.05 9.18
N SER A 75 -4.52 9.43 10.46
CA SER A 75 -4.74 8.54 11.59
C SER A 75 -6.25 8.33 11.85
N GLY A 76 -6.64 7.10 12.22
CA GLY A 76 -8.03 6.77 12.62
C GLY A 76 -8.82 5.92 11.60
N LYS A 77 -10.08 5.60 11.91
CA LYS A 77 -10.97 4.80 11.03
C LYS A 77 -12.01 5.66 10.29
N ASP A 78 -11.80 6.97 10.31
CA ASP A 78 -12.77 7.95 9.84
C ASP A 78 -12.69 8.11 8.32
N LYS A 79 -13.76 7.69 7.64
CA LYS A 79 -13.84 7.68 6.18
C LYS A 79 -13.85 9.12 5.62
N GLU A 80 -14.53 10.05 6.29
CA GLU A 80 -14.64 11.43 5.79
C GLU A 80 -13.31 12.13 5.88
N LYS A 81 -12.55 11.91 6.96
CA LYS A 81 -11.18 12.44 7.09
C LYS A 81 -10.25 11.88 6.02
N LEU A 82 -10.34 10.59 5.73
CA LEU A 82 -9.58 10.00 4.62
C LEU A 82 -9.92 10.73 3.32
N LEU A 83 -11.21 10.75 2.94
CA LEU A 83 -11.64 11.37 1.68
C LEU A 83 -11.22 12.84 1.57
N SER A 84 -11.35 13.62 2.66
CA SER A 84 -10.92 15.02 2.69
C SER A 84 -9.43 15.24 2.44
N ALA A 85 -8.60 14.22 2.67
CA ALA A 85 -7.16 14.26 2.40
C ALA A 85 -6.82 13.89 0.95
N LEU A 86 -7.75 13.35 0.16
CA LEU A 86 -7.58 13.21 -1.29
C LEU A 86 -7.97 14.48 -2.05
N ASP A 87 -8.86 15.29 -1.48
CA ASP A 87 -9.32 16.55 -2.07
C ASP A 87 -8.30 17.70 -1.90
N LYS A 88 -7.16 17.44 -1.24
CA LYS A 88 -6.04 18.38 -1.06
C LYS A 88 -4.94 18.11 -2.07
#